data_AF-A0A8T5DZY1-F1
#
_entry.id   AF-A0A8T5DZY1-F1
#
_cell.length_a   1.000
_cell.length_b   1.000
_cell.length_c   1.000
_cell.angle_alpha   90.00
_cell.angle_beta   90.00
_cell.angle_gamma   90.00
#
_symmetry.space_group_name_H-M   'P 1'
#
loop_
_entity.id
_entity.type
_entity.pdbx_description
1 polymer ?
#
loop_
_entity_poly.entity_id
_entity_poly.type
_entity_poly.pdbx_seq_one_letter_code
_entity_poly.pdbx_strand_id
1 'polypeptide(L)'
;KYGTNPLLADTDNDGYIDSDDIFPNDTSEWEDSDGDGKGDNSDSHPGLKYFQNDFQFVLSILVSISILVIIGFLGVIGLRKNKLDERDASEEEKPTIEVDYAYEGMPAVNEIENQELTDVESKDEKPVVEEMRSTSHIDALLDELPTPPKPQKITPPEGTPVNEYGQKVWADETGQVWCQNSDDSILRHDAATGGWVQFHNY
;
A
#
# COMPACT_ATOMS: atom_id res chain seq x y z
N LYS A 1 -3.52 -13.77 -51.19
CA LYS A 1 -3.86 -12.82 -50.10
C LYS A 1 -3.95 -11.43 -50.72
N TYR A 2 -4.74 -10.51 -50.19
CA TYR A 2 -4.81 -9.15 -50.77
C TYR A 2 -3.55 -8.38 -50.32
N GLY A 3 -3.00 -7.52 -51.17
CA GLY A 3 -1.83 -6.67 -50.84
C GLY A 3 -0.46 -7.26 -51.20
N THR A 4 -0.32 -8.59 -51.29
CA THR A 4 0.96 -9.25 -51.62
C THR A 4 1.48 -8.92 -53.02
N ASN A 5 2.80 -8.85 -53.17
CA ASN A 5 3.46 -8.72 -54.47
C ASN A 5 3.60 -10.09 -55.15
N PRO A 6 2.90 -10.37 -56.26
CA PRO A 6 2.92 -11.69 -56.90
C PRO A 6 4.27 -12.07 -57.53
N LEU A 7 5.23 -11.13 -57.60
CA LEU A 7 6.59 -11.39 -58.08
C LEU A 7 7.56 -11.79 -56.94
N LEU A 8 7.14 -11.63 -55.69
CA LEU A 8 7.92 -12.02 -54.51
C LEU A 8 7.24 -13.22 -53.83
N ALA A 9 8.06 -14.09 -53.23
CA ALA A 9 7.55 -15.20 -52.42
C ALA A 9 7.28 -14.78 -50.97
N ASP A 10 7.89 -13.67 -50.55
CA ASP A 10 7.87 -13.05 -49.24
C ASP A 10 7.80 -11.54 -49.53
N THR A 11 6.63 -10.94 -49.32
CA THR A 11 6.29 -9.59 -49.78
C THR A 11 6.92 -8.52 -48.90
N ASP A 12 6.96 -8.74 -47.60
CA ASP A 12 7.43 -7.76 -46.63
C ASP A 12 8.86 -8.05 -46.15
N ASN A 13 9.39 -9.23 -46.48
CA ASN A 13 10.78 -9.63 -46.31
C ASN A 13 11.15 -9.86 -44.84
N ASP A 14 10.22 -10.40 -44.05
CA ASP A 14 10.40 -10.78 -42.65
C ASP A 14 10.95 -12.21 -42.46
N GLY A 15 11.00 -12.99 -43.53
CA GLY A 15 11.52 -14.36 -43.55
C GLY A 15 10.44 -15.45 -43.58
N TYR A 16 9.16 -15.10 -43.53
CA TYR A 16 8.03 -16.00 -43.73
C TYR A 16 7.46 -15.84 -45.14
N ILE A 17 7.11 -16.95 -45.78
CA ILE A 17 6.57 -16.90 -47.14
C ILE A 17 5.11 -16.46 -47.13
N ASP A 18 4.70 -15.68 -48.13
CA ASP A 18 3.35 -15.14 -48.28
C ASP A 18 2.25 -16.20 -48.19
N SER A 19 2.53 -17.47 -48.50
CA SER A 19 1.53 -18.55 -48.39
C SER A 19 1.24 -18.94 -46.94
N ASP A 20 2.25 -18.87 -46.08
CA ASP A 20 2.22 -19.39 -44.71
C ASP A 20 2.03 -18.26 -43.69
N ASP A 21 2.42 -17.03 -44.04
CA ASP A 21 2.34 -15.83 -43.22
C ASP A 21 0.92 -15.24 -43.15
N ILE A 22 0.34 -15.12 -41.95
CA ILE A 22 -1.01 -14.56 -41.77
C ILE A 22 -1.08 -13.05 -42.08
N PHE A 23 0.04 -12.33 -41.94
CA PHE A 23 0.19 -10.90 -42.19
C PHE A 23 1.28 -10.56 -43.25
N PRO A 24 1.11 -10.93 -44.54
CA PRO A 24 2.14 -10.79 -45.60
C PRO A 24 2.60 -9.37 -45.98
N ASN A 25 2.14 -8.34 -45.27
CA ASN A 25 2.52 -6.95 -45.52
C ASN A 25 3.00 -6.25 -44.24
N ASP A 26 3.18 -6.99 -43.15
CA ASP A 26 3.62 -6.49 -41.86
C ASP A 26 4.86 -7.27 -41.41
N THR A 27 6.03 -6.65 -41.59
CA THR A 27 7.31 -7.31 -41.28
C THR A 27 7.51 -7.66 -39.81
N SER A 28 6.57 -7.27 -38.94
CA SER A 28 6.63 -7.53 -37.51
C SER A 28 5.69 -8.65 -37.06
N GLU A 29 4.91 -9.25 -37.96
CA GLU A 29 3.89 -10.24 -37.61
C GLU A 29 3.81 -11.34 -38.67
N TRP A 30 3.78 -12.61 -38.28
CA TRP A 30 3.63 -13.73 -39.21
C TRP A 30 2.59 -14.78 -38.78
N GLU A 31 2.20 -14.76 -37.50
CA GLU A 31 1.34 -15.75 -36.85
C GLU A 31 0.26 -15.06 -36.01
N ASP A 32 -0.91 -15.72 -35.91
CA ASP A 32 -2.08 -15.34 -35.11
C ASP A 32 -2.62 -16.65 -34.51
N SER A 33 -2.12 -16.98 -33.33
CA SER A 33 -2.32 -18.27 -32.67
C SER A 33 -3.77 -18.50 -32.24
N ASP A 34 -4.53 -17.45 -31.93
CA ASP A 34 -5.92 -17.53 -31.45
C ASP A 34 -6.98 -17.05 -32.46
N GLY A 35 -6.54 -16.57 -33.62
CA GLY A 35 -7.33 -16.21 -34.77
C GLY A 35 -8.17 -14.96 -34.54
N ASP A 36 -7.75 -14.03 -33.68
CA ASP A 36 -8.47 -12.80 -33.38
C ASP A 36 -8.16 -11.64 -34.35
N GLY A 37 -7.20 -11.86 -35.26
CA GLY A 37 -6.77 -10.91 -36.28
C GLY A 37 -5.67 -9.95 -35.83
N LYS A 38 -5.11 -10.13 -34.63
CA LYS A 38 -3.89 -9.49 -34.15
C LYS A 38 -2.73 -10.48 -34.20
N GLY A 39 -1.55 -10.00 -34.57
CA GLY A 39 -0.38 -10.87 -34.65
C GLY A 39 0.24 -11.13 -33.27
N ASP A 40 0.82 -12.32 -33.13
CA ASP A 40 1.36 -12.84 -31.87
C ASP A 40 2.49 -11.96 -31.28
N ASN A 41 3.23 -11.19 -32.09
CA ASN A 41 4.34 -10.38 -31.58
C ASN A 41 3.86 -9.09 -30.90
N SER A 42 2.72 -8.54 -31.32
CA SER A 42 2.08 -7.35 -30.72
C SER A 42 0.93 -7.67 -29.78
N ASP A 43 0.61 -8.95 -29.60
CA ASP A 43 -0.39 -9.44 -28.66
C ASP A 43 0.25 -9.78 -27.30
N SER A 44 -0.31 -9.26 -26.20
CA SER A 44 0.15 -9.58 -24.85
C SER A 44 -0.32 -10.97 -24.38
N HIS A 45 -1.41 -11.49 -24.96
CA HIS A 45 -1.96 -12.83 -24.74
C HIS A 45 -2.28 -13.56 -26.06
N PRO A 46 -1.28 -13.99 -26.84
CA PRO A 46 -1.45 -14.64 -28.14
C PRO A 46 -2.33 -15.90 -28.18
N GLY A 47 -2.62 -16.49 -27.01
CA GLY A 47 -3.46 -17.68 -26.88
C GLY A 47 -4.90 -17.39 -26.45
N LEU A 48 -5.27 -16.11 -26.29
CA LEU A 48 -6.55 -15.70 -25.72
C LEU A 48 -7.23 -14.64 -26.60
N LYS A 49 -8.07 -15.13 -27.52
CA LYS A 49 -8.83 -14.38 -28.54
C LYS A 49 -9.53 -13.09 -28.11
N TYR A 50 -9.81 -12.93 -26.82
CA TYR A 50 -10.60 -11.81 -26.30
C TYR A 50 -9.74 -10.81 -25.52
N PHE A 51 -8.42 -11.02 -25.42
CA PHE A 51 -7.56 -10.29 -24.51
C PHE A 51 -6.21 -9.89 -25.14
N GLN A 52 -6.24 -9.03 -26.15
CA GLN A 52 -5.03 -8.56 -26.84
C GLN A 52 -4.07 -7.75 -25.96
N ASN A 53 -4.58 -7.14 -24.87
CA ASN A 53 -3.84 -6.23 -24.01
C ASN A 53 -4.04 -6.56 -22.53
N ASP A 54 -2.99 -6.38 -21.73
CA ASP A 54 -3.02 -6.51 -20.26
C ASP A 54 -4.13 -5.69 -19.61
N PHE A 55 -4.34 -4.46 -20.09
CA PHE A 55 -5.38 -3.59 -19.55
C PHE A 55 -6.78 -4.17 -19.75
N GLN A 56 -7.06 -4.76 -20.92
CA GLN A 56 -8.36 -5.40 -21.17
C GLN A 56 -8.57 -6.63 -20.30
N PHE A 57 -7.53 -7.45 -20.12
CA PHE A 57 -7.56 -8.60 -19.22
C PHE A 57 -7.86 -8.18 -17.77
N VAL A 58 -7.13 -7.19 -17.24
CA VAL A 58 -7.33 -6.67 -15.88
C VAL A 58 -8.71 -6.05 -15.72
N LEU A 59 -9.17 -5.23 -16.67
CA LEU A 59 -10.52 -4.65 -16.64
C LEU A 59 -11.60 -5.74 -16.60
N SER A 60 -11.44 -6.81 -17.39
CA SER A 60 -12.42 -7.91 -17.41
C SER A 60 -12.55 -8.60 -16.05
N ILE A 61 -11.41 -8.81 -15.37
CA ILE A 61 -11.37 -9.38 -14.03
C ILE A 61 -12.05 -8.43 -13.05
N LEU A 62 -11.75 -7.13 -13.09
CA LEU A 62 -12.36 -6.14 -12.20
C LEU A 62 -13.88 -6.04 -12.39
N VAL A 63 -14.35 -6.05 -13.63
CA VAL A 63 -15.79 -6.06 -13.93
C VAL A 63 -16.44 -7.36 -13.44
N SER A 64 -15.81 -8.52 -13.66
CA SER A 64 -16.34 -9.80 -13.18
C SER A 64 -16.46 -9.86 -11.65
N ILE A 65 -15.44 -9.38 -10.94
CA ILE A 65 -15.43 -9.30 -9.47
C ILE A 65 -16.53 -8.34 -9.00
N SER A 66 -16.66 -7.17 -9.64
CA SER A 66 -17.69 -6.19 -9.31
C SER A 66 -19.10 -6.77 -9.47
N ILE A 67 -19.35 -7.51 -10.55
CA ILE A 67 -20.62 -8.19 -10.79
C ILE A 67 -20.90 -9.24 -9.70
N LEU A 68 -19.90 -10.06 -9.34
CA LEU A 68 -20.05 -11.06 -8.28
C LEU A 68 -20.34 -10.42 -6.92
N VAL A 69 -19.68 -9.30 -6.60
CA VAL A 69 -19.94 -8.53 -5.37
C VAL A 69 -21.37 -7.98 -5.37
N ILE A 70 -21.85 -7.43 -6.49
CA ILE A 70 -23.21 -6.90 -6.62
C ILE A 70 -24.24 -8.03 -6.45
N ILE A 71 -24.04 -9.16 -7.11
CA ILE A 71 -24.94 -10.32 -7.00
C ILE A 71 -24.95 -10.85 -5.56
N GLY A 72 -23.77 -10.95 -4.92
CA GLY A 72 -23.66 -11.32 -3.52
C GLY A 72 -24.41 -10.36 -2.60
N PHE A 73 -24.24 -9.04 -2.81
CA PHE A 73 -24.91 -8.01 -2.03
C PHE A 73 -26.45 -8.05 -2.20
N LEU A 74 -26.94 -8.20 -3.43
CA LEU A 74 -28.36 -8.36 -3.72
C LEU A 74 -28.92 -9.65 -3.10
N GLY A 75 -28.17 -10.74 -3.13
CA GLY A 75 -28.52 -11.99 -2.45
C GLY A 75 -28.65 -11.82 -0.93
N VAL A 76 -27.71 -11.13 -0.29
CA VAL A 76 -27.75 -10.84 1.15
C VAL A 76 -28.93 -9.96 1.54
N ILE A 77 -29.26 -8.94 0.75
CA ILE A 77 -30.43 -8.09 0.97
C ILE A 77 -31.73 -8.88 0.77
N GLY A 78 -31.79 -9.72 -0.27
CA GLY A 78 -32.93 -10.59 -0.53
C GLY A 78 -33.21 -11.56 0.61
N LEU A 79 -32.17 -12.17 1.19
CA LEU A 79 -32.30 -13.08 2.34
C LEU A 79 -32.71 -12.37 3.64
N ARG A 80 -32.41 -11.07 3.80
CA ARG A 80 -32.86 -10.28 4.95
C ARG A 80 -34.36 -9.94 4.93
N LYS A 81 -35.00 -9.93 3.75
CA LYS A 81 -36.43 -9.58 3.65
C LYS A 81 -37.38 -10.67 4.14
N ASN A 82 -36.95 -11.93 4.22
CA ASN A 82 -37.82 -13.05 4.60
C ASN A 82 -38.04 -13.21 6.12
N LYS A 83 -37.46 -12.36 6.98
CA LYS A 83 -37.59 -12.45 8.46
C LYS A 83 -38.43 -11.34 9.09
N LEU A 84 -39.21 -10.62 8.27
CA LEU A 84 -40.03 -9.49 8.71
C LEU A 84 -41.54 -9.79 8.68
N ASP A 85 -42.00 -10.81 7.95
CA ASP A 85 -43.44 -11.06 7.77
C ASP A 85 -44.10 -11.86 8.90
N GLU A 86 -43.35 -12.27 9.93
CA GLU A 86 -43.86 -13.09 11.06
C GLU A 86 -44.16 -12.29 12.34
N ARG A 87 -43.98 -10.96 12.34
CA ARG A 87 -44.05 -10.12 13.57
C ARG A 87 -45.25 -9.17 13.67
N ASP A 88 -46.15 -9.15 12.70
CA ASP A 88 -47.29 -8.21 12.67
C ASP A 88 -48.66 -8.87 12.94
N ALA A 89 -48.71 -10.09 13.51
CA ALA A 89 -49.95 -10.84 13.74
C ALA A 89 -50.25 -11.18 15.22
N SER A 90 -49.80 -10.36 16.18
CA SER A 90 -50.30 -10.48 17.56
C SER A 90 -50.34 -9.10 18.24
N GLU A 91 -51.44 -8.39 18.04
CA GLU A 91 -51.93 -7.43 19.03
C GLU A 91 -52.29 -8.21 20.29
N GLU A 92 -51.57 -8.02 21.40
CA GLU A 92 -52.08 -8.31 22.75
C GLU A 92 -51.49 -7.32 23.78
N GLU A 93 -52.40 -6.44 24.21
CA GLU A 93 -52.52 -5.68 25.47
C GLU A 93 -51.33 -5.63 26.45
N LYS A 94 -50.80 -4.42 26.73
CA LYS A 94 -49.84 -4.18 27.82
C LYS A 94 -50.56 -3.81 29.13
N PRO A 95 -50.31 -4.49 30.27
CA PRO A 95 -50.83 -4.06 31.56
C PRO A 95 -50.06 -2.85 32.09
N THR A 96 -50.79 -1.82 32.52
CA THR A 96 -50.27 -0.66 33.23
C THR A 96 -49.92 -1.05 34.66
N ILE A 97 -48.64 -0.91 35.04
CA ILE A 97 -48.18 -1.09 36.41
C ILE A 97 -48.23 0.27 37.10
N GLU A 98 -49.19 0.47 38.00
CA GLU A 98 -49.19 1.62 38.92
C GLU A 98 -48.21 1.32 40.06
N VAL A 99 -47.20 2.18 40.22
CA VAL A 99 -46.24 2.09 41.33
C VAL A 99 -46.48 3.29 42.24
N ASP A 100 -47.04 3.03 43.42
CA ASP A 100 -47.25 4.00 44.49
C ASP A 100 -45.90 4.33 45.15
N TYR A 101 -45.47 5.59 45.12
CA TYR A 101 -44.24 6.03 45.81
C TYR A 101 -44.60 6.70 47.15
N ALA A 102 -44.12 6.14 48.25
CA ALA A 102 -44.08 6.82 49.55
C ALA A 102 -42.83 7.71 49.64
N TYR A 103 -43.03 9.01 49.90
CA TYR A 103 -41.99 10.04 49.98
C TYR A 103 -41.39 10.10 51.39
N GLU A 104 -40.16 9.62 51.58
CA GLU A 104 -39.39 9.85 52.81
C GLU A 104 -38.11 10.66 52.53
N GLY A 105 -38.17 11.95 52.89
CA GLY A 105 -37.13 12.69 53.62
C GLY A 105 -35.74 12.85 52.99
N MET A 106 -35.51 13.97 52.28
CA MET A 106 -34.18 14.57 52.11
C MET A 106 -33.65 15.16 53.43
N PRO A 107 -32.32 15.15 53.65
CA PRO A 107 -31.64 16.29 54.25
C PRO A 107 -30.70 17.00 53.24
N ALA A 108 -30.56 18.30 53.46
CA ALA A 108 -30.00 19.28 52.53
C ALA A 108 -28.62 19.80 52.97
N VAL A 109 -27.74 20.00 51.98
CA VAL A 109 -26.92 21.22 51.71
C VAL A 109 -25.57 21.46 52.42
N ASN A 110 -24.54 21.73 51.58
CA ASN A 110 -23.41 22.72 51.63
C ASN A 110 -22.10 22.06 51.11
N GLU A 111 -21.55 22.34 49.91
CA GLU A 111 -20.95 23.55 49.27
C GLU A 111 -19.44 23.73 49.57
N ILE A 112 -18.68 24.05 48.49
CA ILE A 112 -17.25 24.49 48.40
C ILE A 112 -16.21 23.33 48.46
N GLU A 113 -15.20 23.14 47.58
CA GLU A 113 -14.20 24.05 46.98
C GLU A 113 -13.48 23.41 45.76
N ASN A 114 -13.04 24.23 44.81
CA ASN A 114 -12.05 23.89 43.77
C ASN A 114 -10.62 24.10 44.30
N GLN A 115 -9.66 23.24 43.93
CA GLN A 115 -8.18 23.46 43.82
C GLN A 115 -7.47 22.10 44.04
N GLU A 116 -6.30 21.73 43.55
CA GLU A 116 -5.27 22.26 42.62
C GLU A 116 -4.27 21.09 42.43
N LEU A 117 -3.43 21.16 41.41
CA LEU A 117 -2.33 20.25 41.08
C LEU A 117 -1.21 20.22 42.15
N THR A 118 -0.21 19.36 41.89
CA THR A 118 1.11 19.14 42.56
C THR A 118 1.13 17.97 43.56
N ASP A 119 2.16 17.15 43.73
CA ASP A 119 3.41 16.88 43.01
C ASP A 119 4.01 15.58 43.61
N VAL A 120 4.81 14.87 42.79
CA VAL A 120 6.04 14.11 43.13
C VAL A 120 6.02 13.07 44.27
N GLU A 121 6.31 11.79 43.95
CA GLU A 121 7.40 11.06 44.64
C GLU A 121 8.01 9.90 43.82
N SER A 122 9.33 9.84 43.93
CA SER A 122 10.38 9.03 43.30
C SER A 122 10.62 7.65 43.91
N LYS A 123 11.37 6.80 43.19
CA LYS A 123 12.44 5.88 43.67
C LYS A 123 13.11 5.23 42.44
N ASP A 124 14.33 5.65 42.06
CA ASP A 124 15.66 5.16 42.51
C ASP A 124 15.88 3.67 42.20
N GLU A 125 16.92 3.22 41.46
CA GLU A 125 18.32 3.08 41.93
C GLU A 125 19.21 2.61 40.73
N LYS A 126 20.15 3.42 40.20
CA LYS A 126 21.62 3.59 40.44
C LYS A 126 22.62 2.74 39.60
N PRO A 127 23.78 3.33 39.24
CA PRO A 127 24.82 2.75 38.37
C PRO A 127 25.96 2.07 39.17
N VAL A 128 26.75 1.21 38.51
CA VAL A 128 27.96 0.61 39.08
C VAL A 128 29.19 1.04 38.28
N VAL A 129 30.11 1.70 38.98
CA VAL A 129 31.49 2.00 38.55
C VAL A 129 32.40 1.53 39.69
N GLU A 130 33.43 0.73 39.37
CA GLU A 130 34.80 0.70 39.92
C GLU A 130 35.51 -0.47 39.20
N GLU A 131 36.77 -0.41 38.78
CA GLU A 131 37.94 -0.15 39.61
C GLU A 131 39.17 0.12 38.71
N MET A 132 39.99 1.11 39.09
CA MET A 132 41.30 1.36 38.47
C MET A 132 42.33 0.32 38.92
N ARG A 133 43.02 -0.32 37.97
CA ARG A 133 44.40 -0.78 38.18
C ARG A 133 45.32 -0.32 37.05
N SER A 134 46.28 0.49 37.46
CA SER A 134 47.48 0.96 36.76
C SER A 134 48.23 -0.16 36.03
N THR A 135 48.71 0.09 34.80
CA THR A 135 50.15 0.07 34.48
C THR A 135 50.39 0.70 33.11
N SER A 136 51.20 1.75 33.12
CA SER A 136 51.67 2.61 32.03
C SER A 136 52.42 1.90 30.90
N HIS A 137 51.71 1.32 29.91
CA HIS A 137 52.39 0.77 28.72
C HIS A 137 51.65 0.85 27.38
N ILE A 138 50.50 1.52 27.28
CA ILE A 138 49.66 1.48 26.07
C ILE A 138 49.45 2.88 25.43
N ASP A 139 50.00 3.95 26.01
CA ASP A 139 49.90 5.31 25.47
C ASP A 139 50.73 5.58 24.19
N ALA A 140 51.30 4.54 23.57
CA ALA A 140 52.19 4.67 22.42
C ALA A 140 51.70 4.00 21.12
N LEU A 141 50.50 3.41 21.09
CA LEU A 141 49.95 2.76 19.88
C LEU A 141 48.46 3.08 19.64
N LEU A 142 48.01 4.25 20.10
CA LEU A 142 46.66 4.79 19.88
C LEU A 142 46.56 5.65 18.60
N ASP A 143 47.47 5.49 17.64
CA ASP A 143 47.58 6.39 16.49
C ASP A 143 46.96 5.87 15.17
N GLU A 144 46.26 4.72 15.16
CA GLU A 144 45.59 4.23 13.94
C GLU A 144 44.27 3.48 14.20
N LEU A 145 43.31 4.10 14.90
CA LEU A 145 41.91 3.67 14.73
C LEU A 145 41.21 4.64 13.77
N PRO A 146 40.64 4.15 12.64
CA PRO A 146 39.83 5.01 11.78
C PRO A 146 38.71 5.61 12.62
N THR A 147 38.54 6.92 12.53
CA THR A 147 37.42 7.61 13.18
C THR A 147 36.12 6.89 12.81
N PRO A 148 35.23 6.59 13.78
CA PRO A 148 33.92 6.06 13.43
C PRO A 148 33.29 7.03 12.42
N PRO A 149 32.71 6.54 11.31
CA PRO A 149 32.07 7.42 10.34
C PRO A 149 31.06 8.27 11.09
N LYS A 150 31.20 9.60 11.01
CA LYS A 150 30.24 10.54 11.60
C LYS A 150 28.84 10.10 11.16
N PRO A 151 27.84 10.08 12.06
CA PRO A 151 26.46 9.78 11.67
C PRO A 151 26.09 10.72 10.52
N GLN A 152 25.89 10.13 9.34
CA GLN A 152 25.58 10.91 8.14
C GLN A 152 24.15 11.37 8.31
N LYS A 153 23.97 12.63 8.72
CA LYS A 153 22.67 13.28 8.73
C LYS A 153 22.18 13.32 7.29
N ILE A 154 21.19 12.51 6.99
CA ILE A 154 20.63 12.41 5.64
C ILE A 154 19.80 13.66 5.41
N THR A 155 20.20 14.48 4.44
CA THR A 155 19.47 15.68 4.00
C THR A 155 19.26 15.63 2.49
N PRO A 156 18.11 16.10 2.00
CA PRO A 156 17.85 16.13 0.57
C PRO A 156 18.92 16.97 -0.17
N PRO A 157 19.44 16.50 -1.30
CA PRO A 157 20.34 17.29 -2.16
C PRO A 157 19.70 18.62 -2.60
N GLU A 158 20.54 19.65 -2.75
CA GLU A 158 20.10 20.96 -3.23
C GLU A 158 19.53 20.84 -4.66
N GLY A 159 18.26 21.24 -4.83
CA GLY A 159 17.55 21.09 -6.11
C GLY A 159 16.63 19.86 -6.23
N THR A 160 16.42 19.09 -5.15
CA THR A 160 15.48 17.96 -5.17
C THR A 160 14.05 18.42 -5.54
N PRO A 161 13.42 17.85 -6.59
CA PRO A 161 12.08 18.22 -6.98
C PRO A 161 11.09 17.93 -5.85
N VAL A 162 10.26 18.92 -5.55
CA VAL A 162 9.20 18.83 -4.55
C VAL A 162 7.91 18.48 -5.28
N ASN A 163 7.22 17.42 -4.85
CA ASN A 163 5.93 17.06 -5.42
C ASN A 163 4.81 17.98 -4.90
N GLU A 164 3.60 17.86 -5.46
CA GLU A 164 2.43 18.68 -5.06
C GLU A 164 2.06 18.53 -3.57
N TYR A 165 2.54 17.49 -2.90
CA TYR A 165 2.34 17.22 -1.47
C TYR A 165 3.47 17.77 -0.59
N GLY A 166 4.43 18.51 -1.15
CA GLY A 166 5.55 19.08 -0.41
C GLY A 166 6.66 18.08 -0.08
N GLN A 167 6.61 16.87 -0.65
CA GLN A 167 7.60 15.82 -0.39
C GLN A 167 8.77 15.92 -1.35
N LYS A 168 9.97 15.64 -0.84
CA LYS A 168 11.21 15.59 -1.61
C LYS A 168 11.63 14.14 -1.75
N VAL A 169 11.81 13.65 -2.97
CA VAL A 169 12.26 12.27 -3.22
C VAL A 169 13.59 12.31 -3.97
N TRP A 170 14.60 11.59 -3.48
CA TRP A 170 15.91 11.51 -4.11
C TRP A 170 16.53 10.12 -3.92
N ALA A 171 17.55 9.81 -4.71
CA ALA A 171 18.39 8.63 -4.52
C ALA A 171 19.79 9.07 -4.10
N ASP A 172 20.43 8.31 -3.21
CA ASP A 172 21.83 8.53 -2.83
C ASP A 172 22.81 7.82 -3.79
N GLU A 173 24.11 8.02 -3.58
CA GLU A 173 25.17 7.42 -4.39
C GLU A 173 25.20 5.89 -4.33
N THR A 174 24.55 5.28 -3.34
CA THR A 174 24.42 3.82 -3.20
C THR A 174 23.21 3.25 -3.94
N GLY A 175 22.38 4.12 -4.54
CA GLY A 175 21.14 3.73 -5.22
C GLY A 175 19.95 3.57 -4.27
N GLN A 176 20.09 3.94 -3.00
CA GLN A 176 19.02 3.90 -2.02
C GLN A 176 18.11 5.12 -2.20
N VAL A 177 16.81 4.87 -2.33
CA VAL A 177 15.80 5.92 -2.50
C VAL A 177 15.29 6.39 -1.14
N TRP A 178 15.21 7.72 -0.99
CA TRP A 178 14.79 8.44 0.19
C TRP A 178 13.64 9.38 -0.16
N CYS A 179 12.74 9.58 0.80
CA CYS A 179 11.66 10.54 0.73
C CYS A 179 11.65 11.36 2.01
N GLN A 180 11.53 12.69 1.91
CA GLN A 180 11.30 13.57 3.04
C GLN A 180 9.92 14.18 2.92
N ASN A 181 9.12 14.03 3.98
CA ASN A 181 7.80 14.64 4.10
C ASN A 181 7.89 16.12 4.48
N SER A 182 6.75 16.82 4.42
CA SER A 182 6.65 18.23 4.82
C SER A 182 6.84 18.48 6.32
N ASP A 183 6.75 17.44 7.15
CA ASP A 183 6.99 17.45 8.60
C ASP A 183 8.46 17.15 8.97
N ASP A 184 9.37 17.21 7.99
CA ASP A 184 10.78 16.83 8.08
C ASP A 184 11.05 15.35 8.40
N SER A 185 10.03 14.50 8.45
CA SER A 185 10.25 13.05 8.60
C SER A 185 10.87 12.44 7.34
N ILE A 186 11.84 11.55 7.54
CA ILE A 186 12.55 10.87 6.45
C ILE A 186 12.06 9.43 6.36
N LEU A 187 11.79 8.98 5.14
CA LEU A 187 11.39 7.64 4.78
C LEU A 187 12.45 7.05 3.84
N ARG A 188 12.79 5.79 4.06
CA ARG A 188 13.67 5.00 3.21
C ARG A 188 12.85 3.97 2.44
N HIS A 189 13.05 3.88 1.13
CA HIS A 189 12.42 2.85 0.31
C HIS A 189 13.10 1.49 0.54
N ASP A 190 12.34 0.46 0.91
CA ASP A 190 12.86 -0.89 1.02
C ASP A 190 12.62 -1.65 -0.29
N ALA A 191 13.68 -1.87 -1.06
CA ALA A 191 13.61 -2.57 -2.35
C ALA A 191 13.18 -4.04 -2.22
N ALA A 192 13.38 -4.67 -1.06
CA ALA A 192 13.01 -6.07 -0.84
C ALA A 192 11.50 -6.24 -0.62
N THR A 193 10.85 -5.24 -0.02
CA THR A 193 9.41 -5.27 0.31
C THR A 193 8.56 -4.35 -0.58
N GLY A 194 9.19 -3.43 -1.33
CA GLY A 194 8.52 -2.36 -2.07
C GLY A 194 7.85 -1.31 -1.19
N GLY A 195 8.14 -1.32 0.12
CA GLY A 195 7.53 -0.44 1.12
C GLY A 195 8.39 0.76 1.50
N TRP A 196 7.84 1.65 2.31
CA TRP A 196 8.56 2.78 2.90
C TRP A 196 8.73 2.59 4.40
N VAL A 197 9.96 2.76 4.90
CA VAL A 197 10.31 2.61 6.32
C VAL A 197 10.77 3.93 6.89
N GLN A 198 10.24 4.32 8.05
CA GLN A 198 10.63 5.57 8.70
C GLN A 198 12.09 5.51 9.20
N PHE A 199 12.87 6.51 8.80
CA PHE A 199 14.26 6.67 9.18
C PHE A 199 14.42 7.87 10.11
N HIS A 200 15.15 7.67 11.20
CA HIS A 200 15.46 8.71 12.16
C HIS A 200 16.94 9.08 12.03
N ASN A 201 17.22 10.34 11.72
CA ASN A 201 18.58 10.89 11.82
C ASN A 201 18.96 10.95 13.31
N TYR A 202 20.08 10.32 13.68
CA TYR A 202 20.67 10.40 15.02
C TYR A 202 21.68 11.54 15.11
#